data_AF-A0A3D2VD43-F1
#
_entry.id   AF-A0A3D2VD43-F1
#
_cell.length_a   1.000
_cell.length_b   1.000
_cell.length_c   1.000
_cell.angle_alpha   90.00
_cell.angle_beta   90.00
_cell.angle_gamma   90.00
#
_symmetry.space_group_name_H-M   'P 1'
#
loop_
_entity.id
_entity.type
_entity.pdbx_description
1 polymer ?
#
loop_
_entity_poly.entity_id
_entity_poly.type
_entity_poly.pdbx_seq_one_letter_code
_entity_poly.pdbx_strand_id
1 'polypeptide(L)'
;MNTSPLSLDEIYALAREALLGAGANVEHADAVADVVTRAERDGSHSHGLFRVPGYVSSLRSGKVNGNADPKLSTPSPVVLRCDGDLGYAPLAHRRSLDALAKAAKENGVATLSITRTHHFAALWPETEALGQQGLAAIACVSYMPSVAPFGATEALYGTNPLSFSWPRPNSSPLVFDMATAAMAMGDVQIAARDGHPV
;
A
#
# COMPACT_ATOMS: atom_id res chain seq x y z
N MET A 1 -14.65 26.50 0.66
CA MET A 1 -14.40 25.41 1.62
C MET A 1 -13.56 25.98 2.75
N ASN A 2 -13.91 25.69 4.01
CA ASN A 2 -13.03 25.97 5.13
C ASN A 2 -12.10 24.76 5.32
N THR A 3 -10.79 25.00 5.39
CA THR A 3 -9.79 23.96 5.67
C THR A 3 -9.29 24.11 7.09
N SER A 4 -9.08 23.00 7.79
CA SER A 4 -8.43 22.97 9.11
C SER A 4 -7.10 22.21 8.98
N PRO A 5 -5.99 22.78 9.46
CA PRO A 5 -4.72 22.07 9.47
C PRO A 5 -4.77 20.89 10.45
N LEU A 6 -4.11 19.78 10.09
CA LEU A 6 -3.86 18.64 10.96
C LEU A 6 -2.35 18.35 10.93
N SER A 7 -1.77 18.08 12.10
CA SER A 7 -0.44 17.51 12.23
C SER A 7 -0.42 16.05 11.77
N LEU A 8 0.77 15.52 11.47
CA LEU A 8 0.92 14.11 11.10
C LEU A 8 0.47 13.16 12.23
N ASP A 9 0.70 13.54 13.48
CA ASP A 9 0.26 12.77 14.64
C ASP A 9 -1.27 12.73 14.76
N GLU A 10 -1.95 13.86 14.47
CA GLU A 10 -3.41 13.92 14.41
C GLU A 10 -3.97 13.09 13.24
N ILE A 11 -3.31 13.10 12.08
CA ILE A 11 -3.67 12.27 10.91
C ILE A 11 -3.54 10.78 11.27
N TYR A 12 -2.43 10.40 11.89
CA TYR A 12 -2.20 9.03 12.36
C TYR A 12 -3.27 8.60 13.35
N ALA A 13 -3.50 9.40 14.39
CA ALA A 13 -4.50 9.10 15.43
C ALA A 13 -5.90 8.97 14.83
N LEU A 14 -6.30 9.90 13.96
CA LEU A 14 -7.60 9.88 13.29
C LEU A 14 -7.81 8.61 12.46
N ALA A 15 -6.83 8.26 11.62
CA ALA A 15 -6.91 7.05 10.79
C ALA A 15 -6.96 5.80 11.66
N ARG A 16 -6.10 5.72 12.67
CA ARG A 16 -6.01 4.59 13.60
C ARG A 16 -7.32 4.38 14.38
N GLU A 17 -7.88 5.44 14.96
CA GLU A 17 -9.12 5.38 15.74
C GLU A 17 -10.30 4.95 14.87
N ALA A 18 -10.40 5.46 13.64
CA ALA A 18 -11.44 5.07 12.70
C ALA A 18 -11.38 3.57 12.36
N LEU A 19 -10.18 3.02 12.18
CA LEU A 19 -9.96 1.60 11.88
C LEU A 19 -10.27 0.69 13.07
N LEU A 20 -9.82 1.07 14.27
CA LEU A 20 -10.15 0.37 15.52
C LEU A 20 -11.66 0.34 15.74
N GLY A 21 -12.33 1.50 15.59
CA GLY A 21 -13.79 1.61 15.71
C GLY A 21 -14.56 0.88 14.60
N ALA A 22 -13.89 0.47 13.52
CA ALA A 22 -14.45 -0.33 12.44
C ALA A 22 -14.20 -1.85 12.59
N GLY A 23 -13.45 -2.27 13.62
CA GLY A 23 -13.20 -3.68 13.94
C GLY A 23 -11.82 -4.22 13.54
N ALA A 24 -10.86 -3.35 13.22
CA ALA A 24 -9.46 -3.77 13.08
C ALA A 24 -8.80 -3.97 14.46
N ASN A 25 -7.87 -4.92 14.58
CA ASN A 25 -6.99 -5.02 15.74
C ASN A 25 -5.95 -3.88 15.74
N VAL A 26 -5.24 -3.74 16.86
CA VAL A 26 -4.25 -2.67 17.06
C VAL A 26 -3.17 -2.66 16.00
N GLU A 27 -2.55 -3.81 15.74
CA GLU A 27 -1.44 -3.90 14.80
C GLU A 27 -1.85 -3.59 13.36
N HIS A 28 -3.07 -4.01 12.99
CA HIS A 28 -3.66 -3.77 11.68
C HIS A 28 -4.03 -2.30 11.48
N ALA A 29 -4.65 -1.69 12.49
CA ALA A 29 -4.95 -0.26 12.49
C ALA A 29 -3.68 0.58 12.41
N ASP A 30 -2.64 0.23 13.19
CA ASP A 30 -1.35 0.92 13.17
C ASP A 30 -0.64 0.77 11.81
N ALA A 31 -0.79 -0.37 11.13
CA ALA A 31 -0.19 -0.62 9.82
C ALA A 31 -0.78 0.26 8.73
N VAL A 32 -2.09 0.39 8.70
CA VAL A 32 -2.77 1.25 7.73
C VAL A 32 -2.61 2.72 8.08
N ALA A 33 -2.69 3.10 9.36
CA ALA A 33 -2.53 4.48 9.80
C ALA A 33 -1.14 5.05 9.46
N ASP A 34 -0.08 4.27 9.60
CA ASP A 34 1.27 4.67 9.18
C ASP A 34 1.33 5.02 7.69
N VAL A 35 0.79 4.13 6.84
CA VAL A 35 0.81 4.34 5.38
C VAL A 35 -0.07 5.52 4.97
N VAL A 36 -1.23 5.71 5.60
CA VAL A 36 -2.10 6.88 5.39
C VAL A 36 -1.37 8.18 5.77
N THR A 37 -0.66 8.17 6.90
CA THR A 37 0.08 9.34 7.38
C THR A 37 1.22 9.70 6.44
N ARG A 38 1.96 8.70 5.95
CA ARG A 38 3.03 8.87 4.94
C ARG A 38 2.48 9.41 3.63
N ALA A 39 1.33 8.90 3.17
CA ALA A 39 0.69 9.38 1.96
C ALA A 39 0.24 10.85 2.06
N GLU A 40 -0.30 11.27 3.21
CA GLU A 40 -0.63 12.70 3.43
C GLU A 40 0.60 13.59 3.52
N ARG A 41 1.64 13.15 4.25
CA ARG A 41 2.92 13.87 4.38
C ARG A 41 3.51 14.20 3.00
N ASP A 42 3.44 13.26 2.08
CA ASP A 42 4.10 13.33 0.77
C ASP A 42 3.15 13.75 -0.37
N GLY A 43 1.93 14.21 -0.06
CA GLY A 43 0.99 14.75 -1.05
C GLY A 43 0.32 13.70 -1.93
N SER A 44 0.41 12.41 -1.59
CA SER A 44 -0.28 11.31 -2.27
C SER A 44 -1.73 11.20 -1.81
N HIS A 45 -2.51 12.29 -1.98
CA HIS A 45 -3.85 12.44 -1.38
C HIS A 45 -4.83 11.32 -1.75
N SER A 46 -4.75 10.77 -2.96
CA SER A 46 -5.58 9.63 -3.38
C SER A 46 -5.30 8.32 -2.64
N HIS A 47 -4.27 8.29 -1.79
CA HIS A 47 -3.88 7.15 -0.95
C HIS A 47 -3.76 7.50 0.55
N GLY A 48 -4.05 8.75 0.93
CA GLY A 48 -4.08 9.23 2.31
C GLY A 48 -5.45 9.07 2.98
N LEU A 49 -5.87 10.08 3.74
CA LEU A 49 -7.14 10.14 4.47
C LEU A 49 -8.36 9.91 3.56
N PHE A 50 -8.25 10.26 2.27
CA PHE A 50 -9.26 9.93 1.25
C PHE A 50 -9.68 8.45 1.25
N ARG A 51 -8.76 7.53 1.59
CA ARG A 51 -9.03 6.08 1.61
C ARG A 51 -9.68 5.58 2.90
N VAL A 52 -9.62 6.33 3.99
CA VAL A 52 -10.13 5.90 5.32
C VAL A 52 -11.61 5.47 5.29
N PRO A 53 -12.55 6.18 4.64
CA PRO A 53 -13.93 5.71 4.50
C PRO A 53 -14.05 4.34 3.79
N GLY A 54 -13.20 4.10 2.79
CA GLY A 54 -13.13 2.80 2.10
C GLY A 54 -12.60 1.68 2.99
N TYR A 55 -11.59 1.97 3.81
CA TYR A 55 -11.11 1.02 4.82
C TYR A 55 -12.18 0.70 5.86
N VAL A 56 -12.89 1.70 6.38
CA VAL A 56 -13.97 1.50 7.36
C VAL A 56 -15.11 0.67 6.78
N SER A 57 -15.57 0.98 5.55
CA SER A 57 -16.66 0.24 4.92
C SER A 57 -16.31 -1.22 4.65
N SER A 58 -15.08 -1.50 4.19
CA SER A 58 -14.66 -2.87 3.90
C SER A 58 -14.45 -3.72 5.16
N LEU A 59 -13.98 -3.13 6.27
CA LEU A 59 -13.97 -3.80 7.59
C LEU A 59 -15.38 -4.14 8.06
N ARG A 60 -16.29 -3.14 8.07
CA ARG A 60 -17.68 -3.33 8.53
C ARG A 60 -18.46 -4.35 7.71
N SER A 61 -18.15 -4.47 6.41
CA SER A 61 -18.77 -5.46 5.53
C SER A 61 -18.25 -6.88 5.73
N GLY A 62 -17.16 -7.08 6.50
CA GLY A 62 -16.48 -8.37 6.62
C GLY A 62 -15.66 -8.77 5.39
N LYS A 63 -15.56 -7.91 4.36
CA LYS A 63 -14.71 -8.14 3.20
C LYS A 63 -13.25 -8.27 3.59
N VAL A 64 -12.80 -7.47 4.56
CA VAL A 64 -11.45 -7.51 5.12
C VAL A 64 -11.52 -8.13 6.50
N ASN A 65 -10.61 -9.06 6.78
CA ASN A 65 -10.39 -9.56 8.12
C ASN A 65 -9.63 -8.52 8.96
N GLY A 66 -10.34 -7.81 9.83
CA GLY A 66 -9.75 -6.82 10.74
C GLY A 66 -8.85 -7.42 11.83
N ASN A 67 -8.96 -8.73 12.07
CA ASN A 67 -8.11 -9.48 13.00
C ASN A 67 -7.10 -10.37 12.27
N ALA A 68 -6.76 -10.05 11.02
CA ALA A 68 -5.82 -10.82 10.22
C ALA A 68 -4.47 -11.00 10.94
N ASP A 69 -3.91 -12.20 10.83
CA ASP A 69 -2.59 -12.56 11.37
C ASP A 69 -1.68 -13.07 10.25
N PRO A 70 -1.04 -12.16 9.48
CA PRO A 70 -0.26 -12.55 8.32
C PRO A 70 0.87 -13.52 8.65
N LYS A 71 0.97 -14.62 7.89
CA LYS A 71 1.93 -15.69 8.11
C LYS A 71 3.04 -15.66 7.06
N LEU A 72 4.24 -15.33 7.51
CA LEU A 72 5.46 -15.41 6.71
C LEU A 72 6.00 -16.84 6.69
N SER A 73 6.41 -17.31 5.52
CA SER A 73 7.13 -18.56 5.30
C SER A 73 8.32 -18.33 4.37
N THR A 74 9.36 -19.14 4.52
CA THR A 74 10.62 -19.03 3.76
C THR A 74 10.91 -20.35 3.05
N PRO A 75 10.21 -20.68 1.95
CA PRO A 75 10.41 -21.93 1.22
C PRO A 75 11.82 -22.10 0.65
N SER A 76 12.58 -21.02 0.47
CA SER A 76 14.01 -21.07 0.15
C SER A 76 14.74 -19.85 0.74
N PRO A 77 16.08 -19.81 0.72
CA PRO A 77 16.85 -18.66 1.19
C PRO A 77 16.53 -17.33 0.47
N VAL A 78 15.96 -17.39 -0.75
CA VAL A 78 15.70 -16.21 -1.60
C VAL A 78 14.22 -16.03 -1.98
N VAL A 79 13.34 -16.92 -1.52
CA VAL A 79 11.89 -16.85 -1.78
C VAL A 79 11.15 -16.85 -0.46
N LEU A 80 10.42 -15.78 -0.21
CA LEU A 80 9.55 -15.60 0.94
C LEU A 80 8.10 -15.53 0.47
N ARG A 81 7.18 -16.02 1.29
CA ARG A 81 5.74 -15.95 1.04
C ARG A 81 5.01 -15.48 2.28
N CYS A 82 4.13 -14.50 2.13
CA CYS A 82 3.24 -14.05 3.18
C CYS A 82 1.78 -14.32 2.78
N ASP A 83 1.07 -15.14 3.56
CA ASP A 83 -0.40 -15.19 3.51
C ASP A 83 -0.92 -14.06 4.41
N GLY A 84 -1.65 -13.12 3.83
CA GLY A 84 -2.15 -11.95 4.53
C GLY A 84 -3.46 -12.16 5.30
N ASP A 85 -4.00 -13.37 5.29
CA ASP A 85 -5.21 -13.75 6.03
C ASP A 85 -6.42 -12.83 5.75
N LEU A 86 -6.59 -12.42 4.50
CA LEU A 86 -7.62 -11.48 4.02
C LEU A 86 -7.56 -10.11 4.72
N GLY A 87 -6.42 -9.75 5.30
CA GLY A 87 -6.15 -8.43 5.86
C GLY A 87 -5.66 -7.42 4.81
N TYR A 88 -5.51 -6.17 5.23
CA TYR A 88 -4.78 -5.16 4.46
C TYR A 88 -3.29 -5.47 4.28
N ALA A 89 -2.78 -5.18 3.08
CA ALA A 89 -1.39 -5.40 2.70
C ALA A 89 -0.34 -4.70 3.60
N PRO A 90 -0.55 -3.47 4.14
CA PRO A 90 0.43 -2.82 5.01
C PRO A 90 0.90 -3.68 6.20
N LEU A 91 0.00 -4.46 6.81
CA LEU A 91 0.39 -5.35 7.92
C LEU A 91 1.23 -6.53 7.42
N ALA A 92 0.87 -7.12 6.27
CA ALA A 92 1.67 -8.18 5.66
C ALA A 92 3.08 -7.68 5.27
N HIS A 93 3.19 -6.45 4.76
CA HIS A 93 4.48 -5.80 4.50
C HIS A 93 5.28 -5.58 5.79
N ARG A 94 4.67 -5.00 6.83
CA ARG A 94 5.30 -4.80 8.13
C ARG A 94 5.87 -6.10 8.73
N ARG A 95 5.19 -7.23 8.53
CA ARG A 95 5.65 -8.57 8.97
C ARG A 95 6.78 -9.16 8.12
N SER A 96 6.98 -8.69 6.90
CA SER A 96 7.77 -9.40 5.88
C SER A 96 8.98 -8.63 5.35
N LEU A 97 8.97 -7.30 5.37
CA LEU A 97 10.00 -6.48 4.70
C LEU A 97 11.40 -6.67 5.31
N ASP A 98 11.52 -6.78 6.63
CA ASP A 98 12.83 -6.99 7.27
C ASP A 98 13.42 -8.36 6.95
N ALA A 99 12.58 -9.41 6.91
CA ALA A 99 13.01 -10.74 6.52
C ALA A 99 13.43 -10.78 5.03
N LEU A 100 12.69 -10.08 4.16
CA LEU A 100 13.04 -9.93 2.75
C LEU A 100 14.37 -9.19 2.59
N ALA A 101 14.56 -8.08 3.31
CA ALA A 101 15.78 -7.29 3.26
C ALA A 101 17.00 -8.08 3.76
N LYS A 102 16.83 -8.83 4.86
CA LYS A 102 17.86 -9.74 5.37
C LYS A 102 18.24 -10.79 4.33
N ALA A 103 17.26 -11.49 3.76
CA ALA A 103 17.49 -12.50 2.74
C ALA A 103 18.22 -11.93 1.50
N ALA A 104 17.83 -10.74 1.04
CA ALA A 104 18.50 -10.08 -0.09
C ALA A 104 19.95 -9.71 0.23
N LYS A 105 20.25 -9.23 1.45
CA LYS A 105 21.63 -8.91 1.87
C LYS A 105 22.52 -10.14 1.97
N GLU A 106 21.97 -11.25 2.45
CA GLU A 106 22.70 -12.52 2.61
C GLU A 106 22.96 -13.23 1.28
N ASN A 107 22.03 -13.13 0.32
CA ASN A 107 22.05 -13.94 -0.91
C ASN A 107 22.22 -13.12 -2.19
N GLY A 108 22.30 -11.79 -2.11
CA GLY A 108 22.37 -10.87 -3.25
C GLY A 108 21.02 -10.54 -3.89
N VAL A 109 20.01 -11.40 -3.74
CA VAL A 109 18.62 -11.17 -4.19
C VAL A 109 17.65 -11.95 -3.31
N ALA A 110 16.44 -11.42 -3.13
CA ALA A 110 15.33 -12.16 -2.57
C ALA A 110 14.01 -11.65 -3.13
N THR A 111 12.98 -12.47 -3.04
CA THR A 111 11.62 -12.18 -3.51
C THR A 111 10.60 -12.46 -2.42
N LEU A 112 9.55 -11.65 -2.38
CA LEU A 112 8.42 -11.83 -1.48
C LEU A 112 7.14 -11.86 -2.30
N SER A 113 6.37 -12.95 -2.19
CA SER A 113 4.99 -12.98 -2.67
C SER A 113 4.02 -12.77 -1.51
N ILE A 114 3.20 -11.74 -1.56
CA ILE A 114 2.11 -11.53 -0.61
C ILE A 114 0.80 -11.91 -1.29
N THR A 115 0.01 -12.75 -0.63
CA THR A 115 -1.27 -13.25 -1.15
C THR A 115 -2.38 -13.09 -0.13
N ARG A 116 -3.64 -13.20 -0.56
CA ARG A 116 -4.82 -13.05 0.31
C ARG A 116 -4.79 -11.74 1.10
N THR A 117 -4.57 -10.63 0.40
CA THR A 117 -4.60 -9.29 0.97
C THR A 117 -5.52 -8.35 0.20
N HIS A 118 -5.89 -7.26 0.86
CA HIS A 118 -6.48 -6.08 0.22
C HIS A 118 -5.44 -4.96 0.19
N HIS A 119 -5.03 -4.53 -1.01
CA HIS A 119 -4.06 -3.45 -1.18
C HIS A 119 -4.80 -2.15 -1.57
N PHE A 120 -4.82 -1.17 -0.68
CA PHE A 120 -5.55 0.10 -0.87
C PHE A 120 -4.70 1.34 -0.54
N ALA A 121 -3.39 1.17 -0.67
CA ALA A 121 -2.36 2.16 -0.43
C ALA A 121 -1.51 2.41 -1.69
N ALA A 122 -0.71 3.47 -1.65
CA ALA A 122 0.41 3.65 -2.56
C ALA A 122 1.44 2.51 -2.37
N LEU A 123 2.32 2.30 -3.35
CA LEU A 123 3.30 1.20 -3.37
C LEU A 123 4.75 1.68 -3.13
N TRP A 124 4.99 2.98 -3.22
CA TRP A 124 6.28 3.57 -2.84
C TRP A 124 6.69 3.28 -1.38
N PRO A 125 5.79 3.23 -0.37
CA PRO A 125 6.20 3.09 1.02
C PRO A 125 7.03 1.84 1.30
N GLU A 126 6.71 0.74 0.60
CA GLU A 126 7.36 -0.57 0.74
C GLU A 126 8.72 -0.61 0.03
N THR A 127 8.78 -0.10 -1.20
CA THR A 127 10.05 -0.04 -1.95
C THR A 127 11.00 0.98 -1.33
N GLU A 128 10.49 2.11 -0.81
CA GLU A 128 11.30 3.11 -0.12
C GLU A 128 11.96 2.50 1.13
N ALA A 129 11.22 1.71 1.92
CA ALA A 129 11.75 1.06 3.11
C ALA A 129 12.93 0.13 2.78
N LEU A 130 12.87 -0.60 1.67
CA LEU A 130 14.00 -1.42 1.19
C LEU A 130 15.16 -0.55 0.68
N GLY A 131 14.86 0.55 -0.02
CA GLY A 131 15.83 1.54 -0.46
C GLY A 131 16.61 2.16 0.70
N GLN A 132 15.93 2.51 1.79
CA GLN A 132 16.54 3.04 3.02
C GLN A 132 17.46 2.02 3.69
N GLN A 133 17.21 0.73 3.48
CA GLN A 133 18.07 -0.36 3.94
C GLN A 133 19.25 -0.67 3.01
N GLY A 134 19.47 0.14 1.96
CA GLY A 134 20.57 -0.01 1.01
C GLY A 134 20.31 -1.02 -0.11
N LEU A 135 19.05 -1.37 -0.38
CA LEU A 135 18.67 -2.36 -1.39
C LEU A 135 17.92 -1.70 -2.55
N ALA A 136 18.20 -2.12 -3.78
CA ALA A 136 17.30 -1.84 -4.89
C ALA A 136 16.05 -2.72 -4.75
N ALA A 137 14.86 -2.17 -5.02
CA ALA A 137 13.61 -2.91 -4.92
C ALA A 137 12.69 -2.62 -6.10
N ILE A 138 11.92 -3.63 -6.49
CA ILE A 138 10.80 -3.52 -7.41
C ILE A 138 9.58 -4.19 -6.78
N ALA A 139 8.42 -3.56 -6.91
CA ALA A 139 7.15 -4.10 -6.45
C ALA A 139 6.08 -3.92 -7.52
N CYS A 140 5.15 -4.87 -7.58
CA CYS A 140 3.98 -4.82 -8.44
C CYS A 140 2.76 -5.38 -7.69
N VAL A 141 1.59 -4.83 -7.97
CA VAL A 141 0.32 -5.29 -7.39
C VAL A 141 -0.70 -5.46 -8.49
N SER A 142 -1.48 -6.54 -8.46
CA SER A 142 -2.67 -6.69 -9.31
C SER A 142 -3.90 -6.11 -8.60
N TYR A 143 -4.75 -5.38 -9.34
CA TYR A 143 -5.99 -4.81 -8.82
C TYR A 143 -7.22 -5.30 -9.60
N MET A 144 -8.43 -4.92 -9.14
CA MET A 144 -9.68 -5.30 -9.79
C MET A 144 -9.80 -4.73 -11.21
N PRO A 145 -10.46 -5.43 -12.15
CA PRO A 145 -10.62 -4.98 -13.53
C PRO A 145 -11.25 -3.58 -13.63
N SER A 146 -10.52 -2.65 -14.25
CA SER A 146 -10.95 -1.28 -14.55
C SER A 146 -10.25 -0.66 -15.77
N VAL A 147 -9.28 -1.37 -16.36
CA VAL A 147 -8.45 -0.92 -17.48
C VAL A 147 -8.63 -1.90 -18.65
N ALA A 148 -8.98 -1.35 -19.81
CA ALA A 148 -9.05 -2.12 -21.06
C ALA A 148 -7.63 -2.34 -21.62
N PRO A 149 -7.28 -3.57 -22.05
CA PRO A 149 -6.07 -3.80 -22.82
C PRO A 149 -6.03 -2.96 -24.10
N PHE A 150 -4.85 -2.67 -24.63
CA PHE A 150 -4.71 -1.95 -25.90
C PHE A 150 -5.49 -2.68 -27.02
N GLY A 151 -6.38 -1.95 -27.70
CA GLY A 151 -7.24 -2.48 -28.75
C GLY A 151 -8.54 -3.12 -28.27
N ALA A 152 -8.78 -3.20 -26.96
CA ALA A 152 -10.04 -3.66 -26.38
C ALA A 152 -10.89 -2.47 -25.88
N THR A 153 -12.19 -2.73 -25.69
CA THR A 153 -13.14 -1.76 -25.10
C THR A 153 -13.62 -2.17 -23.71
N GLU A 154 -13.41 -3.43 -23.33
CA GLU A 154 -13.85 -3.99 -22.05
C GLU A 154 -12.70 -4.04 -21.03
N ALA A 155 -13.00 -3.78 -19.77
CA ALA A 155 -12.03 -3.82 -18.69
C ALA A 155 -11.56 -5.25 -18.40
N LEU A 156 -10.24 -5.44 -18.29
CA LEU A 156 -9.62 -6.72 -17.92
C LEU A 156 -8.58 -6.57 -16.82
N TYR A 157 -7.70 -5.58 -16.93
CA TYR A 157 -6.65 -5.32 -15.95
C TYR A 157 -7.13 -4.34 -14.89
N GLY A 158 -6.52 -4.37 -13.70
CA GLY A 158 -6.59 -3.21 -12.81
C GLY A 158 -5.59 -2.14 -13.22
N THR A 159 -5.52 -1.06 -12.43
CA THR A 159 -4.49 -0.02 -12.59
C THR A 159 -3.08 -0.52 -12.31
N ASN A 160 -2.95 -1.73 -11.76
CA ASN A 160 -1.77 -2.57 -11.62
C ASN A 160 -0.46 -1.79 -11.46
N PRO A 161 -0.21 -1.15 -10.30
CA PRO A 161 0.93 -0.26 -10.15
C PRO A 161 2.27 -1.00 -10.16
N LEU A 162 3.30 -0.26 -10.54
CA LEU A 162 4.72 -0.63 -10.47
C LEU A 162 5.45 0.43 -9.65
N SER A 163 6.17 -0.03 -8.64
CA SER A 163 7.05 0.81 -7.83
C SER A 163 8.48 0.29 -7.89
N PHE A 164 9.44 1.21 -7.84
CA PHE A 164 10.86 0.91 -7.83
C PHE A 164 11.60 1.87 -6.91
N SER A 165 12.62 1.35 -6.24
CA SER A 165 13.55 2.16 -5.47
C SER A 165 15.01 1.82 -5.78
N TRP A 166 15.85 2.84 -5.75
CA TRP A 166 17.30 2.73 -5.84
C TRP A 166 17.97 3.43 -4.66
N PRO A 167 18.82 2.73 -3.88
CA PRO A 167 19.49 3.31 -2.72
C PRO A 167 20.53 4.35 -3.17
N ARG A 168 20.64 5.45 -2.41
CA ARG A 168 21.64 6.51 -2.65
C ARG A 168 22.44 6.75 -1.37
N PRO A 169 23.78 6.66 -1.38
CA PRO A 169 24.60 6.95 -0.21
C PRO A 169 24.30 8.34 0.37
N ASN A 170 24.07 8.42 1.68
CA ASN A 170 23.82 9.67 2.43
C ASN A 170 22.65 10.52 1.89
N SER A 171 21.67 9.92 1.23
CA SER A 171 20.50 10.60 0.69
C SER A 171 19.26 9.71 0.72
N SER A 172 18.07 10.29 0.59
CA SER A 172 16.85 9.49 0.40
C SER A 172 16.97 8.65 -0.88
N PRO A 173 16.39 7.44 -0.92
CA PRO A 173 16.37 6.63 -2.14
C PRO A 173 15.74 7.39 -3.30
N LEU A 174 16.16 7.08 -4.53
CA LEU A 174 15.34 7.43 -5.70
C LEU A 174 14.16 6.46 -5.70
N VAL A 175 12.94 6.97 -5.79
CA VAL A 175 11.72 6.16 -5.83
C VAL A 175 10.81 6.66 -6.95
N PHE A 176 10.24 5.74 -7.71
CA PHE A 176 9.05 6.02 -8.53
C PHE A 176 7.96 5.02 -8.17
N ASP A 177 6.71 5.48 -8.23
CA ASP A 177 5.51 4.66 -8.05
C ASP A 177 4.45 5.16 -9.03
N MET A 178 4.00 4.28 -9.91
CA MET A 178 3.08 4.62 -10.98
C MET A 178 2.02 3.54 -11.17
N ALA A 179 0.79 3.97 -11.45
CA ALA A 179 -0.17 3.10 -12.10
C ALA A 179 0.32 2.76 -13.53
N THR A 180 -0.04 1.58 -14.02
CA THR A 180 0.15 1.24 -15.44
C THR A 180 -1.00 1.75 -16.32
N ALA A 181 -2.09 2.21 -15.69
CA ALA A 181 -3.15 2.96 -16.34
C ALA A 181 -2.72 4.43 -16.60
N ALA A 182 -3.44 5.12 -17.48
CA ALA A 182 -3.20 6.55 -17.75
C ALA A 182 -3.40 7.45 -16.52
N MET A 183 -4.22 7.02 -15.55
CA MET A 183 -4.48 7.73 -14.30
C MET A 183 -4.84 6.72 -13.19
N ALA A 184 -4.53 7.04 -11.94
CA ALA A 184 -4.98 6.22 -10.82
C ALA A 184 -6.49 6.37 -10.62
N MET A 185 -7.18 5.26 -10.32
CA MET A 185 -8.62 5.28 -10.07
C MET A 185 -9.02 6.20 -8.90
N GLY A 186 -8.12 6.40 -7.92
CA GLY A 186 -8.35 7.33 -6.82
C GLY A 186 -8.45 8.78 -7.29
N ASP A 187 -7.63 9.18 -8.27
CA ASP A 187 -7.64 10.55 -8.79
C ASP A 187 -8.91 10.80 -9.61
N VAL A 188 -9.35 9.81 -10.40
CA VAL A 188 -10.65 9.83 -11.09
C VAL A 188 -11.81 10.01 -10.10
N GLN A 189 -11.77 9.30 -8.97
CA GLN A 189 -12.79 9.40 -7.91
C GLN A 189 -12.77 10.77 -7.22
N ILE A 190 -11.59 11.35 -6.99
CA ILE A 190 -11.44 12.71 -6.45
C ILE A 190 -11.99 13.74 -7.43
N ALA A 191 -11.62 13.66 -8.71
CA ALA A 191 -12.12 14.57 -9.73
C ALA A 191 -13.65 14.51 -9.86
N ALA A 192 -14.23 13.30 -9.87
CA ALA A 192 -15.67 13.11 -9.88
C ALA A 192 -16.37 13.69 -8.64
N ARG A 193 -15.79 13.51 -7.43
CA ARG A 193 -16.28 14.12 -6.18
C ARG A 193 -16.29 15.64 -6.27
N ASP A 194 -15.25 16.22 -6.87
CA ASP A 194 -15.05 17.67 -6.93
C ASP A 194 -15.69 18.30 -8.17
N GLY A 195 -16.31 17.52 -9.06
CA GLY A 195 -16.98 18.00 -10.27
C GLY A 195 -16.03 18.42 -11.39
N HIS A 196 -14.83 17.84 -11.45
CA HIS A 196 -13.82 18.13 -12.48
C HIS A 196 -13.74 17.01 -13.54
N PRO A 197 -13.53 17.34 -14.83
CA PRO A 197 -13.29 16.35 -15.88
C PRO A 197 -11.86 15.79 -15.81
N VAL A 198 -11.69 14.55 -16.30
CA VAL A 198 -10.41 13.84 -16.46
C VAL A 198 -10.32 13.14 -17.81
#